data_AF-A0A2W6ZSE6-F1
#
_entry.id   AF-A0A2W6ZSE6-F1
#
_cell.length_a   1.000
_cell.length_b   1.000
_cell.length_c   1.000
_cell.angle_alpha   90.00
_cell.angle_beta   90.00
_cell.angle_gamma   90.00
#
_symmetry.space_group_name_H-M   'P 1'
#
loop_
_entity.id
_entity.type
_entity.pdbx_description
1 polymer ?
#
loop_
_entity_poly.entity_id
_entity_poly.type
_entity_poly.pdbx_seq_one_letter_code
_entity_poly.pdbx_strand_id
1 'polypeptide(L)'
;MVLTGLILLISVGVSKQAGLTASLPQNAVPSSKLLVAQTDSLPQSVAQKVRQSVSPQLSVPLRDIKIVSFTRQTWSDGWLGLGGAAESCLQAMVEGWRVEVTNGQQNWVYRTSETANAIRLEPQPLVVALPTNVSQRLLQTVARQVRLPVSRLRVAAVKAATWDGCLGIFKPGQACNKMALPGWQVIVTGGDRSWVYHLDEAANRIAQNATASGSGDELVPSFMPEENKSMLEANVVFQSIVSGDLTGRVTQVTLTNDGVITRFISAPNIRSRPVVVKWLSQQQLKQFQQVLEARRFRNLNDLRYLSSAAFADYPTTMLQATGSTVQYIDLETKNLPLALQQMIQAWKKLSLL
;
A
#
# COMPACT_ATOMS: atom_id res chain seq x y z
N MET A 1 19.48 98.01 41.94
CA MET A 1 19.74 98.82 40.72
C MET A 1 19.82 97.83 39.56
N VAL A 2 18.72 97.49 38.88
CA VAL A 2 17.99 98.23 37.85
C VAL A 2 18.81 98.43 36.56
N LEU A 3 18.34 97.70 35.52
CA LEU A 3 18.32 97.96 34.07
C LEU A 3 19.62 98.07 33.27
N THR A 4 19.73 97.26 32.21
CA THR A 4 19.51 97.62 30.78
C THR A 4 19.70 96.34 29.95
N GLY A 5 18.75 95.89 29.11
CA GLY A 5 18.54 96.27 27.69
C GLY A 5 19.53 95.52 26.77
N LEU A 6 19.26 94.95 25.59
CA LEU A 6 18.19 95.14 24.61
C LEU A 6 18.36 94.10 23.45
N ILE A 7 17.29 93.40 23.07
CA ILE A 7 16.73 93.10 21.72
C ILE A 7 17.64 92.64 20.53
N LEU A 8 17.36 91.40 20.10
CA LEU A 8 17.02 90.88 18.75
C LEU A 8 17.96 91.10 17.53
N LEU A 9 18.25 90.02 16.81
CA LEU A 9 18.09 89.98 15.34
C LEU A 9 17.85 88.54 14.85
N ILE A 10 17.04 88.48 13.81
CA ILE A 10 16.31 87.35 13.27
C ILE A 10 17.04 86.93 11.99
N SER A 11 17.21 85.64 11.74
CA SER A 11 17.48 85.15 10.38
C SER A 11 16.57 83.99 10.04
N VAL A 12 15.68 84.29 9.11
CA VAL A 12 14.66 83.44 8.50
C VAL A 12 15.33 82.55 7.46
N GLY A 13 15.16 81.23 7.57
CA GLY A 13 15.51 80.26 6.54
C GLY A 13 14.24 79.55 6.06
N VAL A 14 13.85 79.84 4.82
CA VAL A 14 12.60 79.41 4.18
C VAL A 14 12.66 77.96 3.67
N SER A 15 11.50 77.32 3.79
CA SER A 15 11.05 76.01 3.32
C SER A 15 11.69 75.42 2.05
N LYS A 16 11.96 74.11 2.11
CA LYS A 16 11.79 73.19 0.98
C LYS A 16 10.85 72.05 1.36
N GLN A 17 10.09 71.65 0.35
CA GLN A 17 8.85 70.90 0.40
C GLN A 17 9.03 69.40 0.70
N ALA A 18 7.97 68.85 1.30
CA ALA A 18 7.35 67.56 1.02
C ALA A 18 8.24 66.42 0.49
N GLY A 19 8.51 65.47 1.39
CA GLY A 19 8.88 64.10 1.06
C GLY A 19 8.32 63.18 2.15
N LEU A 20 7.03 62.87 2.07
CA LEU A 20 6.40 61.80 2.84
C LEU A 20 7.06 60.48 2.44
N THR A 21 8.03 60.03 3.22
CA THR A 21 8.42 58.61 3.25
C THR A 21 8.14 58.12 4.66
N ALA A 22 7.02 57.42 4.79
CA ALA A 22 6.66 56.71 6.01
C ALA A 22 7.77 55.71 6.35
N SER A 23 8.51 56.01 7.42
CA SER A 23 9.30 55.02 8.13
C SER A 23 8.34 54.09 8.86
N LEU A 24 8.25 52.84 8.40
CA LEU A 24 7.51 51.80 9.11
C LEU A 24 8.21 51.52 10.46
N PRO A 25 7.50 51.59 11.60
CA PRO A 25 8.07 51.13 12.86
C PRO A 25 8.24 49.61 12.80
N GLN A 26 9.42 49.14 13.23
CA GLN A 26 9.69 47.74 13.50
C GLN A 26 8.81 47.28 14.67
N ASN A 27 7.59 46.85 14.34
CA ASN A 27 6.76 46.11 15.28
C ASN A 27 7.26 44.66 15.32
N ALA A 28 7.97 44.35 16.41
CA ALA A 28 8.22 42.99 16.84
C ALA A 28 6.87 42.28 17.05
N VAL A 29 6.56 41.34 16.16
CA VAL A 29 5.42 40.43 16.32
C VAL A 29 5.86 39.27 17.22
N PRO A 30 5.12 38.95 18.30
CA PRO A 30 5.49 37.88 19.22
C PRO A 30 5.50 36.51 18.54
N SER A 31 6.49 35.69 18.89
CA SER A 31 6.59 34.27 18.51
C SER A 31 5.30 33.52 18.80
N SER A 32 4.53 33.24 17.75
CA SER A 32 3.45 32.26 17.78
C SER A 32 4.07 30.86 17.71
N LYS A 33 3.95 30.16 18.85
CA LYS A 33 4.17 28.72 19.05
C LYS A 33 3.87 27.86 17.81
N LEU A 34 4.87 27.06 17.43
CA LEU A 34 4.80 25.67 16.92
C LEU A 34 3.41 25.21 16.43
N LEU A 35 3.18 25.30 15.13
CA LEU A 35 2.27 24.41 14.42
C LEU A 35 3.10 23.23 13.91
N VAL A 36 3.13 22.14 14.70
CA VAL A 36 3.71 20.87 14.28
C VAL A 36 2.79 20.27 13.22
N ALA A 37 3.16 20.39 11.95
CA ALA A 37 2.56 19.61 10.87
C ALA A 37 3.09 18.17 10.95
N GLN A 38 2.25 17.25 11.45
CA GLN A 38 2.62 15.85 11.74
C GLN A 38 2.55 14.96 10.48
N THR A 39 3.73 14.69 9.92
CA THR A 39 4.27 13.36 9.50
C THR A 39 3.34 12.26 8.94
N ASP A 40 3.51 11.90 7.66
CA ASP A 40 3.11 10.63 6.99
C ASP A 40 3.91 9.38 7.45
N SER A 41 4.63 9.46 8.57
CA SER A 41 5.14 8.28 9.30
C SER A 41 4.16 7.94 10.41
N LEU A 42 3.86 6.66 10.66
CA LEU A 42 3.04 6.30 11.82
C LEU A 42 3.70 6.85 13.08
N PRO A 43 3.06 7.80 13.81
CA PRO A 43 3.70 8.40 14.97
C PRO A 43 4.06 7.31 15.98
N GLN A 44 5.26 7.37 16.57
CA GLN A 44 5.70 6.35 17.53
C GLN A 44 4.72 6.21 18.71
N SER A 45 4.06 7.32 19.07
CA SER A 45 2.97 7.34 20.05
C SER A 45 1.75 6.52 19.60
N VAL A 46 1.35 6.62 18.33
CA VAL A 46 0.30 5.79 17.73
C VAL A 46 0.71 4.33 17.72
N ALA A 47 1.92 4.03 17.23
CA ALA A 47 2.46 2.67 17.19
C ALA A 47 2.49 1.98 18.56
N GLN A 48 2.91 2.72 19.60
CA GLN A 48 2.92 2.21 20.98
C GLN A 48 1.50 1.97 21.50
N LYS A 49 0.59 2.93 21.31
CA LYS A 49 -0.81 2.79 21.74
C LYS A 49 -1.51 1.62 21.05
N VAL A 50 -1.25 1.38 19.75
CA VAL A 50 -1.76 0.21 19.03
C VAL A 50 -1.26 -1.07 19.68
N ARG A 51 0.06 -1.25 19.86
CA ARG A 51 0.59 -2.46 20.52
C ARG A 51 0.01 -2.68 21.91
N GLN A 52 -0.14 -1.61 22.70
CA GLN A 52 -0.76 -1.64 24.03
C GLN A 52 -2.23 -2.05 23.99
N SER A 53 -2.99 -1.61 22.99
CA SER A 53 -4.38 -2.03 22.80
C SER A 53 -4.50 -3.48 22.34
N VAL A 54 -3.57 -3.95 21.50
CA VAL A 54 -3.59 -5.29 20.89
C VAL A 54 -3.22 -6.38 21.91
N SER A 55 -2.21 -6.12 22.75
CA SER A 55 -1.65 -7.11 23.69
C SER A 55 -2.68 -7.81 24.57
N PRO A 56 -3.57 -7.10 25.30
CA PRO A 56 -4.59 -7.76 26.12
C PRO A 56 -5.69 -8.42 25.27
N GLN A 57 -6.03 -7.87 24.11
CA GLN A 57 -7.11 -8.41 23.26
C GLN A 57 -6.75 -9.78 22.66
N LEU A 58 -5.47 -9.96 22.30
CA LEU A 58 -4.99 -11.20 21.67
C LEU A 58 -4.26 -12.13 22.65
N SER A 59 -4.08 -11.73 23.91
CA SER A 59 -3.24 -12.45 24.89
C SER A 59 -1.81 -12.70 24.39
N VAL A 60 -1.23 -11.72 23.67
CA VAL A 60 0.13 -11.78 23.12
C VAL A 60 1.02 -10.73 23.81
N PRO A 61 2.25 -11.07 24.24
CA PRO A 61 3.18 -10.10 24.83
C PRO A 61 3.53 -8.95 23.87
N LEU A 62 3.70 -7.72 24.39
CA LEU A 62 4.04 -6.54 23.58
C LEU A 62 5.27 -6.72 22.68
N ARG A 63 6.27 -7.47 23.13
CA ARG A 63 7.49 -7.76 22.37
C ARG A 63 7.26 -8.63 21.14
N ASP A 64 6.18 -9.41 21.16
CA ASP A 64 5.84 -10.35 20.09
C ASP A 64 4.87 -9.70 19.09
N ILE A 65 4.28 -8.55 19.43
CA ILE A 65 3.41 -7.77 18.55
C ILE A 65 4.23 -6.77 17.74
N LYS A 66 4.28 -6.99 16.43
CA LYS A 66 4.95 -6.12 15.47
C LYS A 66 3.91 -5.40 14.61
N ILE A 67 4.13 -4.13 14.29
CA ILE A 67 3.34 -3.40 13.30
C ILE A 67 3.94 -3.70 11.94
N VAL A 68 3.09 -4.10 11.00
CA VAL A 68 3.49 -4.73 9.74
C VAL A 68 3.14 -3.94 8.50
N SER A 69 2.15 -3.05 8.58
CA SER A 69 1.87 -2.08 7.55
C SER A 69 1.04 -0.97 8.16
N PHE A 70 1.13 0.23 7.60
CA PHE A 70 0.18 1.26 7.93
C PHE A 70 -0.13 2.15 6.72
N THR A 71 -1.30 2.74 6.72
CA THR A 71 -1.70 3.71 5.70
C THR A 71 -2.58 4.76 6.35
N ARG A 72 -2.29 6.04 6.09
CA ARG A 72 -3.15 7.14 6.52
C ARG A 72 -4.46 7.05 5.74
N GLN A 73 -5.58 7.06 6.44
CA GLN A 73 -6.92 6.93 5.84
C GLN A 73 -7.89 7.89 6.53
N THR A 74 -8.95 8.26 5.81
CA THR A 74 -10.08 9.02 6.35
C THR A 74 -11.27 8.09 6.48
N TRP A 75 -11.79 7.99 7.71
CA TRP A 75 -12.92 7.14 8.04
C TRP A 75 -14.24 7.87 7.89
N SER A 76 -15.30 7.13 7.56
CA SER A 76 -16.64 7.68 7.35
C SER A 76 -17.29 8.25 8.61
N ASP A 77 -16.83 7.82 9.79
CA ASP A 77 -17.49 8.15 11.06
C ASP A 77 -16.51 8.12 12.26
N GLY A 78 -16.99 8.58 13.41
CA GLY A 78 -16.24 8.61 14.67
C GLY A 78 -15.82 7.24 15.22
N TRP A 79 -16.37 6.17 14.65
CA TRP A 79 -16.12 4.78 15.04
C TRP A 79 -15.23 4.11 13.98
N LEU A 80 -14.54 4.93 13.19
CA LEU A 80 -13.53 4.56 12.21
C LEU A 80 -14.10 3.73 11.05
N GLY A 81 -15.37 3.96 10.73
CA GLY A 81 -16.13 3.22 9.72
C GLY A 81 -16.40 1.77 10.12
N LEU A 82 -16.41 1.49 11.43
CA LEU A 82 -16.63 0.17 12.03
C LEU A 82 -17.80 0.18 13.04
N GLY A 83 -18.71 1.15 12.94
CA GLY A 83 -19.90 1.20 13.78
C GLY A 83 -20.88 0.06 13.45
N GLY A 84 -21.34 -0.67 14.47
CA GLY A 84 -22.39 -1.67 14.33
C GLY A 84 -23.81 -1.07 14.35
N ALA A 85 -24.82 -1.86 13.98
CA ALA A 85 -26.22 -1.43 13.95
C ALA A 85 -26.79 -1.00 15.32
N ALA A 86 -26.16 -1.43 16.42
CA ALA A 86 -26.54 -1.09 17.79
C ALA A 86 -25.80 0.15 18.35
N GLU A 87 -24.89 0.74 17.57
CA GLU A 87 -23.98 1.79 18.03
C GLU A 87 -24.39 3.15 17.45
N SER A 88 -24.74 4.12 18.31
CA SER A 88 -25.00 5.50 17.87
C SER A 88 -23.69 6.25 17.64
N CYS A 89 -23.14 6.09 16.44
CA CYS A 89 -21.89 6.71 16.03
C CYS A 89 -22.08 8.15 15.53
N LEU A 90 -21.24 9.09 16.00
CA LEU A 90 -21.16 10.44 15.46
C LEU A 90 -20.73 10.39 13.99
N GLN A 91 -21.57 10.93 13.12
CA GLN A 91 -21.30 11.03 11.68
C GLN A 91 -20.34 12.19 11.42
N ALA A 92 -19.05 11.89 11.41
CA ALA A 92 -17.99 12.84 11.11
C ALA A 92 -16.82 12.11 10.45
N MET A 93 -16.26 12.70 9.39
CA MET A 93 -15.05 12.16 8.76
C MET A 93 -13.88 12.26 9.75
N VAL A 94 -13.21 11.15 10.03
CA VAL A 94 -12.10 11.09 10.98
C VAL A 94 -10.83 10.69 10.26
N GLU A 95 -9.83 11.57 10.26
CA GLU A 95 -8.49 11.20 9.82
C GLU A 95 -7.83 10.23 10.79
N GLY A 96 -7.07 9.29 10.26
CA GLY A 96 -6.50 8.24 11.06
C GLY A 96 -5.56 7.30 10.33
N TRP A 97 -5.28 6.17 10.97
CA TRP A 97 -4.34 5.17 10.45
C TRP A 97 -4.99 3.81 10.43
N ARG A 98 -4.88 3.13 9.28
CA ARG A 98 -5.03 1.69 9.20
C ARG A 98 -3.69 1.07 9.54
N VAL A 99 -3.63 0.17 10.50
CA VAL A 99 -2.40 -0.41 11.06
C VAL A 99 -2.54 -1.92 11.09
N GLU A 100 -1.82 -2.63 10.23
CA GLU A 100 -1.70 -4.09 10.28
C GLU A 100 -0.67 -4.43 11.38
N VAL A 101 -0.96 -5.44 12.21
CA VAL A 101 -0.09 -5.98 13.26
C VAL A 101 0.04 -7.49 13.12
N THR A 102 1.16 -8.09 13.54
CA THR A 102 1.38 -9.54 13.54
C THR A 102 1.95 -10.00 14.87
N ASN A 103 1.70 -11.25 15.21
CA ASN A 103 2.44 -11.99 16.23
C ASN A 103 3.44 -13.01 15.64
N GLY A 104 3.64 -12.99 14.32
CA GLY A 104 4.44 -13.96 13.57
C GLY A 104 3.66 -15.19 13.09
N GLN A 105 2.47 -15.45 13.63
CA GLN A 105 1.59 -16.56 13.21
C GLN A 105 0.35 -16.07 12.46
N GLN A 106 -0.21 -14.94 12.88
CA GLN A 106 -1.40 -14.34 12.31
C GLN A 106 -1.25 -12.82 12.28
N ASN A 107 -1.92 -12.19 11.31
CA ASN A 107 -1.99 -10.75 11.18
C ASN A 107 -3.39 -10.27 11.59
N TRP A 108 -3.46 -9.06 12.14
CA TRP A 108 -4.70 -8.34 12.43
C TRP A 108 -4.58 -6.91 11.94
N VAL A 109 -5.69 -6.31 11.55
CA VAL A 109 -5.70 -4.91 11.13
C VAL A 109 -6.49 -4.11 12.14
N TYR A 110 -5.94 -2.98 12.54
CA TYR A 110 -6.57 -2.04 13.44
C TYR A 110 -6.76 -0.71 12.73
N ARG A 111 -7.91 -0.08 12.91
CA ARG A 111 -8.14 1.31 12.53
C ARG A 111 -7.94 2.17 13.75
N THR A 112 -7.33 3.33 13.56
CA THR A 112 -7.10 4.31 14.62
C THR A 112 -7.49 5.70 14.17
N SER A 113 -7.81 6.58 15.12
CA SER A 113 -7.79 8.03 14.86
C SER A 113 -6.36 8.53 14.68
N GLU A 114 -6.18 9.76 14.18
CA GLU A 114 -4.85 10.34 13.91
C GLU A 114 -3.86 10.22 15.08
N THR A 115 -4.34 10.33 16.33
CA THR A 115 -3.55 10.26 17.57
C THR A 115 -3.75 8.96 18.36
N ALA A 116 -4.46 7.98 17.78
CA ALA A 116 -4.82 6.69 18.36
C ALA A 116 -5.52 6.78 19.72
N ASN A 117 -6.38 7.78 19.88
CA ASN A 117 -7.30 7.86 21.02
C ASN A 117 -8.52 6.94 20.84
N ALA A 118 -8.86 6.63 19.59
CA ALA A 118 -9.74 5.53 19.23
C ALA A 118 -8.91 4.49 18.47
N ILE A 119 -9.05 3.22 18.85
CA ILE A 119 -8.40 2.06 18.21
C ILE A 119 -9.43 0.94 18.15
N ARG A 120 -9.69 0.41 16.96
CA ARG A 120 -10.66 -0.68 16.75
C ARG A 120 -10.04 -1.77 15.88
N LEU A 121 -10.25 -3.02 16.28
CA LEU A 121 -9.94 -4.16 15.43
C LEU A 121 -10.85 -4.09 14.22
N GLU A 122 -10.24 -4.00 13.03
CA GLU A 122 -10.96 -4.18 11.79
C GLU A 122 -11.40 -5.64 11.71
N PRO A 123 -12.70 -5.91 11.55
CA PRO A 123 -13.19 -7.27 11.36
C PRO A 123 -12.46 -7.89 10.18
N GLN A 124 -11.67 -8.93 10.45
CA GLN A 124 -11.16 -9.74 9.36
C GLN A 124 -12.35 -10.42 8.69
N PRO A 125 -12.39 -10.52 7.35
CA PRO A 125 -13.35 -11.40 6.71
C PRO A 125 -13.21 -12.79 7.37
N LEU A 126 -14.36 -13.43 7.68
CA LEU A 126 -14.41 -14.76 8.28
C LEU A 126 -13.33 -15.64 7.65
N VAL A 127 -12.52 -16.31 8.47
CA VAL A 127 -11.54 -17.29 7.98
C VAL A 127 -12.31 -18.32 7.17
N VAL A 128 -12.26 -18.18 5.85
CA VAL A 128 -12.93 -19.09 4.92
C VAL A 128 -12.19 -20.41 5.01
N ALA A 129 -12.76 -21.38 5.72
CA ALA A 129 -12.20 -22.72 5.77
C ALA A 129 -12.69 -23.51 4.55
N LEU A 130 -11.78 -24.21 3.87
CA LEU A 130 -12.19 -25.19 2.87
C LEU A 130 -12.93 -26.35 3.55
N PRO A 131 -14.02 -26.86 2.95
CA PRO A 131 -14.60 -28.13 3.36
C PRO A 131 -13.53 -29.24 3.41
N THR A 132 -13.62 -30.14 4.38
CA THR A 132 -12.56 -31.15 4.63
C THR A 132 -12.26 -32.00 3.40
N ASN A 133 -13.29 -32.42 2.66
CA ASN A 133 -13.14 -33.19 1.42
C ASN A 133 -12.42 -32.39 0.32
N VAL A 134 -12.71 -31.09 0.19
CA VAL A 134 -12.08 -30.17 -0.77
C VAL A 134 -10.61 -30.00 -0.42
N SER A 135 -10.29 -29.74 0.86
CA SER A 135 -8.91 -29.63 1.37
C SER A 135 -8.11 -30.90 1.14
N GLN A 136 -8.69 -32.08 1.43
CA GLN A 136 -8.03 -33.37 1.22
C GLN A 136 -7.71 -33.62 -0.27
N ARG A 137 -8.67 -33.38 -1.17
CA ARG A 137 -8.47 -33.52 -2.63
C ARG A 137 -7.40 -32.55 -3.15
N LEU A 138 -7.42 -31.31 -2.67
CA LEU A 138 -6.41 -30.32 -2.98
C LEU A 138 -5.03 -30.79 -2.55
N LEU A 139 -4.82 -31.11 -1.27
CA LEU A 139 -3.50 -31.48 -0.74
C LEU A 139 -2.97 -32.77 -1.38
N GLN A 140 -3.82 -33.75 -1.69
CA GLN A 140 -3.41 -34.92 -2.47
C GLN A 140 -2.97 -34.56 -3.89
N THR A 141 -3.64 -33.62 -4.54
CA THR A 141 -3.28 -33.13 -5.87
C THR A 141 -1.96 -32.36 -5.83
N VAL A 142 -1.80 -31.46 -4.87
CA VAL A 142 -0.53 -30.73 -4.67
C VAL A 142 0.61 -31.70 -4.40
N ALA A 143 0.43 -32.67 -3.49
CA ALA A 143 1.44 -33.68 -3.16
C ALA A 143 1.98 -34.41 -4.40
N ARG A 144 1.09 -34.82 -5.30
CA ARG A 144 1.49 -35.45 -6.58
C ARG A 144 2.24 -34.49 -7.49
N GLN A 145 1.77 -33.24 -7.63
CA GLN A 145 2.35 -32.26 -8.56
C GLN A 145 3.71 -31.76 -8.11
N VAL A 146 3.89 -31.49 -6.81
CA VAL A 146 5.14 -30.92 -6.26
C VAL A 146 6.06 -31.98 -5.65
N ARG A 147 5.66 -33.26 -5.70
CA ARG A 147 6.41 -34.43 -5.20
C ARG A 147 6.81 -34.31 -3.73
N LEU A 148 5.89 -33.81 -2.90
CA LEU A 148 6.03 -33.76 -1.45
C LEU A 148 4.95 -34.64 -0.78
N PRO A 149 5.24 -35.31 0.34
CA PRO A 149 4.21 -36.02 1.09
C PRO A 149 3.17 -35.02 1.63
N VAL A 150 1.90 -35.42 1.68
CA VAL A 150 0.79 -34.59 2.20
C VAL A 150 1.10 -34.05 3.60
N SER A 151 1.80 -34.83 4.43
CA SER A 151 2.23 -34.44 5.77
C SER A 151 3.14 -33.21 5.82
N ARG A 152 3.78 -32.83 4.71
CA ARG A 152 4.59 -31.61 4.56
C ARG A 152 3.84 -30.43 3.95
N LEU A 153 2.57 -30.61 3.59
CA LEU A 153 1.78 -29.55 2.95
C LEU A 153 0.76 -28.95 3.92
N ARG A 154 0.57 -27.64 3.86
CA ARG A 154 -0.44 -26.92 4.66
C ARG A 154 -1.18 -25.91 3.80
N VAL A 155 -2.47 -25.75 4.06
CA VAL A 155 -3.25 -24.63 3.50
C VAL A 155 -2.92 -23.40 4.34
N ALA A 156 -2.33 -22.39 3.72
CA ALA A 156 -1.92 -21.14 4.38
C ALA A 156 -3.00 -20.06 4.29
N ALA A 157 -3.73 -19.98 3.17
CA ALA A 157 -4.81 -19.03 2.99
C ALA A 157 -5.85 -19.54 1.98
N VAL A 158 -7.08 -19.09 2.13
CA VAL A 158 -8.22 -19.43 1.26
C VAL A 158 -9.03 -18.17 1.00
N LYS A 159 -9.49 -18.00 -0.24
CA LYS A 159 -10.40 -16.94 -0.66
C LYS A 159 -11.46 -17.54 -1.58
N ALA A 160 -12.72 -17.24 -1.31
CA ALA A 160 -13.80 -17.56 -2.24
C ALA A 160 -13.61 -16.79 -3.54
N ALA A 161 -13.85 -17.43 -4.68
CA ALA A 161 -13.64 -16.84 -5.98
C ALA A 161 -14.68 -17.32 -6.98
N THR A 162 -14.89 -16.50 -8.02
CA THR A 162 -15.71 -16.86 -9.17
C THR A 162 -14.81 -16.85 -10.40
N TRP A 163 -14.81 -17.96 -11.12
CA TRP A 163 -13.91 -18.19 -12.23
C TRP A 163 -14.61 -18.23 -13.57
N ASP A 164 -13.84 -17.96 -14.63
CA ASP A 164 -14.21 -18.31 -15.99
C ASP A 164 -13.97 -19.82 -16.28
N GLY A 165 -14.18 -20.23 -17.52
CA GLY A 165 -13.95 -21.62 -17.96
C GLY A 165 -12.52 -22.11 -17.81
N CYS A 166 -11.54 -21.23 -17.57
CA CYS A 166 -10.14 -21.54 -17.37
C CYS A 166 -9.73 -21.50 -15.89
N LEU A 167 -10.70 -21.48 -14.96
CA LEU A 167 -10.45 -21.30 -13.53
C LEU A 167 -9.69 -19.99 -13.23
N GLY A 168 -9.87 -18.95 -14.04
CA GLY A 168 -9.15 -17.68 -13.89
C GLY A 168 -7.65 -17.75 -14.21
N ILE A 169 -7.15 -18.85 -14.79
CA ILE A 169 -5.76 -18.95 -15.24
C ILE A 169 -5.64 -18.35 -16.64
N PHE A 170 -5.10 -17.14 -16.70
CA PHE A 170 -4.81 -16.47 -17.97
C PHE A 170 -3.66 -17.14 -18.70
N LYS A 171 -3.87 -17.42 -20.00
CA LYS A 171 -2.83 -17.75 -20.97
C LYS A 171 -3.03 -16.91 -22.23
N PRO A 172 -1.96 -16.31 -22.79
CA PRO A 172 -2.06 -15.52 -24.02
C PRO A 172 -2.70 -16.31 -25.15
N GLY A 173 -3.65 -15.68 -25.87
CA GLY A 173 -4.36 -16.28 -26.99
C GLY A 173 -5.36 -17.40 -26.65
N GLN A 174 -5.44 -17.84 -25.38
CA GLN A 174 -6.42 -18.85 -24.98
C GLN A 174 -7.78 -18.20 -24.74
N ALA A 175 -8.79 -18.62 -25.49
CA ALA A 175 -10.16 -18.28 -25.19
C ALA A 175 -10.67 -19.09 -23.98
N CYS A 176 -11.33 -18.42 -23.05
CA CYS A 176 -11.97 -19.01 -21.88
C CYS A 176 -13.47 -18.69 -21.94
N ASN A 177 -14.32 -19.68 -21.65
CA ASN A 177 -15.76 -19.42 -21.61
C ASN A 177 -16.07 -18.40 -20.48
N LYS A 178 -17.06 -17.54 -20.67
CA LYS A 178 -17.44 -16.52 -19.66
C LYS A 178 -18.39 -17.06 -18.60
N MET A 179 -18.37 -18.37 -18.34
CA MET A 179 -19.20 -18.98 -17.31
C MET A 179 -18.71 -18.56 -15.93
N ALA A 180 -19.61 -18.20 -15.01
CA ALA A 180 -19.27 -17.84 -13.63
C ALA A 180 -19.26 -19.09 -12.75
N LEU A 181 -18.11 -19.73 -12.60
CA LEU A 181 -17.92 -20.93 -11.79
C LEU A 181 -17.53 -20.56 -10.37
N PRO A 182 -18.36 -20.85 -9.34
CA PRO A 182 -17.95 -20.65 -7.96
C PRO A 182 -16.81 -21.60 -7.60
N GLY A 183 -15.91 -21.14 -6.72
CA GLY A 183 -14.74 -21.89 -6.34
C GLY A 183 -13.86 -21.17 -5.34
N TRP A 184 -12.59 -21.58 -5.31
CA TRP A 184 -11.62 -21.14 -4.32
C TRP A 184 -10.29 -20.79 -4.95
N GLN A 185 -9.67 -19.72 -4.45
CA GLN A 185 -8.25 -19.45 -4.60
C GLN A 185 -7.56 -19.84 -3.29
N VAL A 186 -6.55 -20.70 -3.36
CA VAL A 186 -5.94 -21.31 -2.18
C VAL A 186 -4.42 -21.22 -2.27
N ILE A 187 -3.80 -20.83 -1.16
CA ILE A 187 -2.35 -20.79 -1.01
C ILE A 187 -1.94 -22.00 -0.18
N VAL A 188 -1.04 -22.82 -0.73
CA VAL A 188 -0.50 -24.01 -0.08
C VAL A 188 0.99 -23.81 0.14
N THR A 189 1.47 -24.13 1.33
CA THR A 189 2.90 -24.10 1.69
C THR A 189 3.41 -25.51 1.93
N GLY A 190 4.72 -25.71 1.73
CA GLY A 190 5.38 -26.96 2.08
C GLY A 190 6.87 -26.95 1.80
N GLY A 191 7.66 -27.35 2.79
CA GLY A 191 9.10 -27.06 2.82
C GLY A 191 9.31 -25.55 2.76
N ASP A 192 10.26 -25.12 1.93
CA ASP A 192 10.63 -23.70 1.79
C ASP A 192 9.93 -23.04 0.58
N ARG A 193 8.73 -23.51 0.21
CA ARG A 193 8.00 -23.00 -0.96
C ARG A 193 6.52 -22.83 -0.72
N SER A 194 5.91 -21.98 -1.54
CA SER A 194 4.47 -21.80 -1.63
C SER A 194 3.94 -22.00 -3.05
N TRP A 195 2.66 -22.32 -3.16
CA TRP A 195 1.95 -22.48 -4.42
C TRP A 195 0.53 -21.92 -4.32
N VAL A 196 0.07 -21.30 -5.41
CA VAL A 196 -1.29 -20.75 -5.53
C VAL A 196 -2.10 -21.66 -6.44
N TYR A 197 -3.29 -22.06 -5.98
CA TYR A 197 -4.20 -22.97 -6.66
C TYR A 197 -5.57 -22.35 -6.82
N HIS A 198 -6.19 -22.57 -7.97
CA HIS A 198 -7.57 -22.19 -8.26
C HIS A 198 -8.36 -23.49 -8.45
N LEU A 199 -9.49 -23.61 -7.76
CA LEU A 199 -10.35 -24.79 -7.84
C LEU A 199 -11.81 -24.37 -7.97
N ASP A 200 -12.62 -25.25 -8.55
CA ASP A 200 -14.08 -25.15 -8.42
C ASP A 200 -14.54 -25.51 -7.00
N GLU A 201 -15.81 -25.28 -6.70
CA GLU A 201 -16.40 -25.41 -5.36
C GLU A 201 -16.10 -26.78 -4.70
N ALA A 202 -16.13 -27.86 -5.48
CA ALA A 202 -15.97 -29.23 -5.02
C ALA A 202 -14.54 -29.80 -5.22
N ALA A 203 -13.59 -29.00 -5.73
CA ALA A 203 -12.27 -29.46 -6.17
C ALA A 203 -12.31 -30.65 -7.16
N ASN A 204 -13.30 -30.65 -8.06
CA ASN A 204 -13.30 -31.55 -9.22
C ASN A 204 -12.35 -31.03 -10.31
N ARG A 205 -12.16 -29.71 -10.37
CA ARG A 205 -11.18 -29.06 -11.22
C ARG A 205 -10.21 -28.27 -10.35
N ILE A 206 -8.92 -28.57 -10.47
CA ILE A 206 -7.85 -27.93 -9.70
C ILE A 206 -6.75 -27.51 -10.68
N ALA A 207 -6.48 -26.21 -10.73
CA ALA A 207 -5.44 -25.62 -11.56
C ALA A 207 -4.39 -24.93 -10.69
N GLN A 208 -3.12 -25.23 -10.92
CA GLN A 208 -2.04 -24.47 -10.31
C GLN A 208 -1.86 -23.15 -11.07
N ASN A 209 -1.86 -22.05 -10.33
CA ASN A 209 -1.40 -20.77 -10.83
C ASN A 209 0.12 -20.72 -10.77
N ALA A 210 0.77 -21.28 -11.80
CA ALA A 210 2.23 -21.38 -11.87
C ALA A 210 2.93 -20.01 -11.89
N THR A 211 2.28 -18.96 -12.40
CA THR A 211 2.84 -17.59 -12.42
C THR A 211 2.99 -17.03 -11.01
N ALA A 212 2.02 -17.30 -10.14
CA ALA A 212 1.99 -16.86 -8.75
C ALA A 212 2.66 -17.84 -7.77
N SER A 213 3.16 -18.96 -8.27
CA SER A 213 3.69 -20.03 -7.41
C SER A 213 5.21 -20.01 -7.36
N GLY A 214 5.73 -20.66 -6.33
CA GLY A 214 7.16 -20.97 -6.21
C GLY A 214 7.98 -19.89 -5.53
N SER A 215 7.35 -18.98 -4.78
CA SER A 215 8.09 -18.14 -3.83
C SER A 215 8.84 -19.04 -2.84
N GLY A 216 10.04 -18.60 -2.46
CA GLY A 216 10.98 -19.35 -1.62
C GLY A 216 11.03 -18.85 -0.18
N ASP A 217 11.71 -19.62 0.67
CA ASP A 217 11.97 -19.32 2.08
C ASP A 217 10.67 -19.03 2.86
N GLU A 218 10.68 -18.08 3.79
CA GLU A 218 9.51 -17.65 4.57
C GLU A 218 8.56 -16.71 3.79
N LEU A 219 8.79 -16.48 2.49
CA LEU A 219 7.97 -15.57 1.69
C LEU A 219 6.68 -16.24 1.23
N VAL A 220 5.75 -16.41 2.16
CA VAL A 220 4.41 -16.95 1.88
C VAL A 220 3.51 -15.84 1.32
N PRO A 221 2.87 -16.04 0.16
CA PRO A 221 1.96 -15.03 -0.37
C PRO A 221 0.70 -14.94 0.48
N SER A 222 0.07 -13.78 0.45
CA SER A 222 -1.24 -13.52 1.04
C SER A 222 -2.14 -12.84 0.03
N PHE A 223 -3.45 -12.83 0.29
CA PHE A 223 -4.37 -12.07 -0.54
C PHE A 223 -4.27 -10.58 -0.24
N MET A 224 -4.45 -9.78 -1.29
CA MET A 224 -4.57 -8.34 -1.16
C MET A 224 -5.90 -7.98 -0.49
N PRO A 225 -5.87 -7.18 0.58
CA PRO A 225 -7.08 -6.65 1.19
C PRO A 225 -7.89 -5.79 0.21
N GLU A 226 -9.22 -5.78 0.34
CA GLU A 226 -10.13 -5.12 -0.62
C GLU A 226 -9.88 -3.60 -0.72
N GLU A 227 -9.55 -2.94 0.39
CA GLU A 227 -9.26 -1.49 0.42
C GLU A 227 -7.91 -1.11 -0.22
N ASN A 228 -7.01 -2.07 -0.42
CA ASN A 228 -5.77 -1.85 -1.18
C ASN A 228 -5.98 -2.06 -2.69
N LYS A 229 -7.18 -2.48 -3.12
CA LYS A 229 -7.51 -2.61 -4.54
C LYS A 229 -7.85 -1.25 -5.12
N SER A 230 -6.84 -0.58 -5.66
CA SER A 230 -7.07 0.62 -6.46
C SER A 230 -7.40 0.25 -7.90
N MET A 231 -8.38 0.92 -8.50
CA MET A 231 -8.63 0.82 -9.94
C MET A 231 -7.58 1.61 -10.71
N LEU A 232 -7.04 1.01 -11.75
CA LEU A 232 -6.11 1.67 -12.67
C LEU A 232 -6.88 2.66 -13.55
N GLU A 233 -6.37 3.87 -13.72
CA GLU A 233 -6.94 4.85 -14.66
C GLU A 233 -6.94 4.31 -16.10
N ALA A 234 -7.94 4.67 -16.90
CA ALA A 234 -8.17 4.07 -18.22
C ALA A 234 -7.02 4.29 -19.22
N ASN A 235 -6.27 5.39 -19.09
CA ASN A 235 -5.12 5.73 -19.93
C ASN A 235 -3.79 5.15 -19.41
N VAL A 236 -3.80 4.44 -18.29
CA VAL A 236 -2.60 3.87 -17.67
C VAL A 236 -2.42 2.42 -18.12
N VAL A 237 -1.23 2.14 -18.67
CA VAL A 237 -0.82 0.78 -19.07
C VAL A 237 -0.19 0.04 -17.90
N PHE A 238 0.62 0.75 -17.11
CA PHE A 238 1.32 0.18 -15.97
C PHE A 238 1.65 1.24 -14.92
N GLN A 239 1.61 0.86 -13.65
CA GLN A 239 1.90 1.74 -12.53
C GLN A 239 2.73 0.99 -11.49
N SER A 240 3.72 1.67 -10.94
CA SER A 240 4.55 1.19 -9.83
C SER A 240 4.46 2.20 -8.70
N ILE A 241 4.07 1.76 -7.52
CA ILE A 241 3.94 2.59 -6.31
C ILE A 241 4.88 1.99 -5.27
N VAL A 242 5.93 2.73 -4.92
CA VAL A 242 6.86 2.37 -3.85
C VAL A 242 6.46 3.16 -2.61
N SER A 243 6.27 2.48 -1.49
CA SER A 243 5.89 3.09 -0.20
C SER A 243 6.37 2.25 0.99
N GLY A 244 6.27 2.79 2.20
CA GLY A 244 6.57 2.05 3.44
C GLY A 244 8.00 2.23 3.97
N ASP A 245 8.76 3.17 3.42
CA ASP A 245 10.03 3.59 4.03
C ASP A 245 9.81 4.50 5.26
N LEU A 246 10.84 4.63 6.10
CA LEU A 246 10.84 5.50 7.29
C LEU A 246 10.53 6.98 6.99
N THR A 247 10.72 7.42 5.75
CA THR A 247 10.48 8.81 5.36
C THR A 247 9.02 9.09 5.03
N GLY A 248 8.17 8.05 4.95
CA GLY A 248 6.79 8.17 4.49
C GLY A 248 6.70 8.55 3.02
N ARG A 249 7.77 8.35 2.25
CA ARG A 249 7.81 8.74 0.84
C ARG A 249 7.07 7.69 0.01
N VAL A 250 6.12 8.18 -0.77
CA VAL A 250 5.45 7.43 -1.84
C VAL A 250 5.99 7.91 -3.17
N THR A 251 6.59 6.99 -3.93
CA THR A 251 7.01 7.25 -5.31
C THR A 251 6.12 6.47 -6.25
N GLN A 252 5.32 7.17 -7.03
CA GLN A 252 4.51 6.60 -8.08
C GLN A 252 5.16 6.86 -9.44
N VAL A 253 5.36 5.80 -10.22
CA VAL A 253 5.79 5.87 -11.61
C VAL A 253 4.70 5.26 -12.49
N THR A 254 4.19 6.04 -13.42
CA THR A 254 3.05 5.68 -14.27
C THR A 254 3.48 5.68 -15.73
N LEU A 255 3.17 4.61 -16.46
CA LEU A 255 3.28 4.52 -17.91
C LEU A 255 1.87 4.61 -18.52
N THR A 256 1.66 5.60 -19.38
CA THR A 256 0.40 5.83 -20.09
C THR A 256 0.39 5.17 -21.48
N ASN A 257 -0.79 5.09 -22.08
CA ASN A 257 -1.04 4.47 -23.39
C ASN A 257 -0.39 5.21 -24.58
N ASP A 258 -0.05 6.48 -24.42
CA ASP A 258 0.71 7.29 -25.37
C ASP A 258 2.23 7.14 -25.20
N GLY A 259 2.68 6.33 -24.22
CA GLY A 259 4.10 6.01 -24.01
C GLY A 259 4.83 6.96 -23.08
N VAL A 260 4.12 7.85 -22.37
CA VAL A 260 4.72 8.76 -21.40
C VAL A 260 4.94 8.05 -20.06
N ILE A 261 6.16 8.13 -19.55
CA ILE A 261 6.45 7.77 -18.16
C ILE A 261 6.43 9.06 -17.34
N THR A 262 5.57 9.10 -16.32
CA THR A 262 5.51 10.19 -15.35
C THR A 262 5.91 9.70 -13.97
N ARG A 263 6.45 10.61 -13.16
CA ARG A 263 6.76 10.37 -11.74
C ARG A 263 6.00 11.37 -10.88
N PHE A 264 5.33 10.85 -9.87
CA PHE A 264 4.69 11.59 -8.80
C PHE A 264 5.32 11.19 -7.47
N ILE A 265 5.62 12.16 -6.61
CA ILE A 265 6.19 11.94 -5.29
C ILE A 265 5.29 12.59 -4.26
N SER A 266 4.90 11.81 -3.26
CA SER A 266 4.26 12.30 -2.04
C SER A 266 5.14 11.95 -0.85
N ALA A 267 5.27 12.83 0.13
CA ALA A 267 5.95 12.58 1.41
C ALA A 267 5.35 13.56 2.45
N PRO A 268 5.70 13.46 3.74
CA PRO A 268 5.23 14.42 4.73
C PRO A 268 5.56 15.86 4.31
N ASN A 269 4.53 16.65 4.02
CA ASN A 269 4.60 18.04 3.53
C ASN A 269 5.08 18.25 2.09
N ILE A 270 5.25 17.18 1.30
CA ILE A 270 5.64 17.25 -0.11
C ILE A 270 4.59 16.55 -0.96
N ARG A 271 4.01 17.28 -1.91
CA ARG A 271 3.20 16.68 -2.97
C ARG A 271 3.62 17.27 -4.30
N SER A 272 4.32 16.49 -5.11
CA SER A 272 4.72 16.93 -6.43
C SER A 272 3.51 16.96 -7.37
N ARG A 273 3.62 17.71 -8.48
CA ARG A 273 2.80 17.40 -9.66
C ARG A 273 3.41 16.19 -10.38
N PRO A 274 2.65 15.42 -11.17
CA PRO A 274 3.24 14.44 -12.06
C PRO A 274 4.23 15.11 -13.02
N VAL A 275 5.48 14.64 -13.05
CA VAL A 275 6.53 15.15 -13.93
C VAL A 275 6.84 14.09 -14.98
N VAL A 276 6.89 14.47 -16.25
CA VAL A 276 7.34 13.58 -17.32
C VAL A 276 8.82 13.26 -17.11
N VAL A 277 9.13 11.97 -17.02
CA VAL A 277 10.51 11.50 -16.84
C VAL A 277 11.08 10.86 -18.11
N LYS A 278 10.22 10.31 -18.98
CA LYS A 278 10.66 9.63 -20.20
C LYS A 278 9.52 9.50 -21.21
N TRP A 279 9.88 9.52 -22.48
CA TRP A 279 9.00 9.17 -23.60
C TRP A 279 9.46 7.85 -24.20
N LEU A 280 8.54 6.89 -24.32
CA LEU A 280 8.79 5.63 -25.00
C LEU A 280 8.33 5.71 -26.45
N SER A 281 9.08 5.07 -27.35
CA SER A 281 8.55 4.81 -28.68
C SER A 281 7.38 3.82 -28.61
N GLN A 282 6.51 3.86 -29.63
CA GLN A 282 5.41 2.89 -29.75
C GLN A 282 5.91 1.43 -29.77
N GLN A 283 7.11 1.20 -30.32
CA GLN A 283 7.74 -0.12 -30.29
C GLN A 283 8.15 -0.54 -28.87
N GLN A 284 8.73 0.37 -28.07
CA GLN A 284 9.11 0.10 -26.68
C GLN A 284 7.88 -0.16 -25.81
N LEU A 285 6.81 0.64 -25.98
CA LEU A 285 5.55 0.44 -25.29
C LEU A 285 4.96 -0.95 -25.61
N LYS A 286 4.87 -1.29 -26.90
CA LYS A 286 4.36 -2.59 -27.34
C LYS A 286 5.20 -3.77 -26.84
N GLN A 287 6.53 -3.64 -26.84
CA GLN A 287 7.43 -4.64 -26.29
C GLN A 287 7.18 -4.87 -24.79
N PHE A 288 6.94 -3.80 -24.03
CA PHE A 288 6.63 -3.94 -22.61
C PHE A 288 5.25 -4.58 -22.36
N GLN A 289 4.23 -4.21 -23.13
CA GLN A 289 2.92 -4.87 -23.08
C GLN A 289 3.03 -6.37 -23.40
N GLN A 290 3.85 -6.73 -24.39
CA GLN A 290 4.14 -8.14 -24.70
C GLN A 290 4.83 -8.86 -23.54
N VAL A 291 5.71 -8.19 -22.77
CA VAL A 291 6.28 -8.78 -21.56
C VAL A 291 5.20 -9.07 -20.53
N LEU A 292 4.28 -8.14 -20.28
CA LEU A 292 3.17 -8.35 -19.32
C LEU A 292 2.30 -9.55 -19.73
N GLU A 293 1.99 -9.69 -21.02
CA GLU A 293 1.21 -10.83 -21.53
C GLU A 293 2.00 -12.14 -21.47
N ALA A 294 3.23 -12.16 -22.01
CA ALA A 294 4.06 -13.37 -22.08
C ALA A 294 4.40 -13.92 -20.68
N ARG A 295 4.60 -13.03 -19.70
CA ARG A 295 4.82 -13.39 -18.29
C ARG A 295 3.52 -13.58 -17.50
N ARG A 296 2.37 -13.38 -18.15
CA ARG A 296 1.03 -13.63 -17.62
C ARG A 296 0.75 -12.82 -16.35
N PHE A 297 1.09 -11.53 -16.34
CA PHE A 297 0.96 -10.65 -15.16
C PHE A 297 -0.43 -10.70 -14.50
N ARG A 298 -1.50 -10.92 -15.28
CA ARG A 298 -2.88 -11.09 -14.79
C ARG A 298 -3.05 -12.23 -13.77
N ASN A 299 -2.20 -13.25 -13.84
CA ASN A 299 -2.22 -14.34 -12.88
C ASN A 299 -1.66 -13.94 -11.50
N LEU A 300 -1.09 -12.75 -11.33
CA LEU A 300 -0.63 -12.25 -10.03
C LEU A 300 -1.68 -11.39 -9.32
N ASN A 301 -2.85 -11.20 -9.93
CA ASN A 301 -3.86 -10.29 -9.42
C ASN A 301 -4.27 -10.61 -7.98
N ASP A 302 -4.41 -9.56 -7.16
CA ASP A 302 -4.81 -9.60 -5.76
C ASP A 302 -3.89 -10.43 -4.85
N LEU A 303 -2.59 -10.52 -5.18
CA LEU A 303 -1.60 -11.20 -4.34
C LEU A 303 -0.57 -10.24 -3.75
N ARG A 304 -0.11 -10.55 -2.54
CA ARG A 304 0.97 -9.86 -1.83
C ARG A 304 2.07 -10.86 -1.48
N TYR A 305 3.32 -10.47 -1.63
CA TYR A 305 4.51 -11.25 -1.26
C TYR A 305 5.35 -10.41 -0.29
N LEU A 306 4.98 -10.46 0.98
CA LEU A 306 5.61 -9.67 2.03
C LEU A 306 6.19 -10.62 3.09
N SER A 307 7.44 -10.40 3.49
CA SER A 307 8.05 -11.08 4.62
C SER A 307 7.91 -10.25 5.89
N SER A 308 8.34 -10.82 7.02
CA SER A 308 8.38 -10.08 8.28
C SER A 308 9.28 -8.84 8.24
N ALA A 309 10.17 -8.72 7.25
CA ALA A 309 11.01 -7.55 7.06
C ALA A 309 10.25 -6.34 6.49
N ALA A 310 9.09 -6.53 5.84
CA ALA A 310 8.25 -5.40 5.42
C ALA A 310 7.77 -4.59 6.64
N PHE A 311 7.97 -5.16 7.83
CA PHE A 311 7.50 -4.69 9.13
C PHE A 311 8.62 -3.99 9.91
N ALA A 312 9.79 -3.82 9.28
CA ALA A 312 10.96 -3.10 9.78
C ALA A 312 11.32 -1.91 8.84
N ASP A 313 10.28 -1.26 8.30
CA ASP A 313 10.38 -0.05 7.47
C ASP A 313 11.10 -0.22 6.12
N TYR A 314 11.06 -1.44 5.58
CA TYR A 314 11.53 -1.71 4.22
C TYR A 314 10.45 -1.34 3.20
N PRO A 315 10.82 -0.66 2.10
CA PRO A 315 9.87 -0.29 1.08
C PRO A 315 9.21 -1.54 0.45
N THR A 316 7.92 -1.40 0.20
CA THR A 316 7.14 -2.33 -0.62
C THR A 316 6.78 -1.65 -1.93
N THR A 317 6.70 -2.46 -2.97
CA THR A 317 6.30 -2.01 -4.29
C THR A 317 4.98 -2.66 -4.67
N MET A 318 3.97 -1.85 -4.98
CA MET A 318 2.74 -2.27 -5.63
C MET A 318 2.87 -2.05 -7.14
N LEU A 319 2.66 -3.11 -7.92
CA LEU A 319 2.61 -3.07 -9.37
C LEU A 319 1.18 -3.26 -9.85
N GLN A 320 0.75 -2.43 -10.78
CA GLN A 320 -0.60 -2.47 -11.33
C GLN A 320 -0.58 -2.39 -12.85
N ALA A 321 -1.47 -3.15 -13.47
CA ALA A 321 -1.78 -3.11 -14.89
C ALA A 321 -3.27 -3.47 -15.08
N THR A 322 -3.79 -3.36 -16.30
CA THR A 322 -5.21 -3.69 -16.56
C THR A 322 -5.58 -5.09 -16.05
N GLY A 323 -6.48 -5.14 -15.07
CA GLY A 323 -6.97 -6.37 -14.46
C GLY A 323 -5.95 -7.11 -13.58
N SER A 324 -4.87 -6.46 -13.13
CA SER A 324 -3.90 -7.07 -12.26
C SER A 324 -3.25 -6.09 -11.29
N THR A 325 -3.25 -6.42 -10.00
CA THR A 325 -2.42 -5.76 -8.99
C THR A 325 -1.66 -6.79 -8.17
N VAL A 326 -0.38 -6.53 -7.89
CA VAL A 326 0.46 -7.36 -7.01
C VAL A 326 1.35 -6.47 -6.16
N GLN A 327 1.53 -6.83 -4.89
CA GLN A 327 2.45 -6.14 -3.98
C GLN A 327 3.60 -7.06 -3.59
N TYR A 328 4.81 -6.52 -3.44
CA TYR A 328 5.95 -7.26 -2.94
C TYR A 328 6.88 -6.39 -2.10
N ILE A 329 7.71 -7.03 -1.26
CA ILE A 329 8.80 -6.37 -0.54
C ILE A 329 10.06 -6.40 -1.39
N ASP A 330 10.72 -5.25 -1.56
CA ASP A 330 11.88 -5.14 -2.45
C ASP A 330 13.07 -5.99 -1.97
N LEU A 331 13.21 -6.16 -0.65
CA LEU A 331 14.29 -6.91 0.00
C LEU A 331 14.33 -8.39 -0.43
N GLU A 332 13.16 -8.99 -0.69
CA GLU A 332 13.02 -10.42 -0.97
C GLU A 332 12.85 -10.70 -2.47
N THR A 333 13.30 -9.79 -3.35
CA THR A 333 13.09 -9.92 -4.80
C THR A 333 13.58 -11.28 -5.35
N LYS A 334 14.68 -11.82 -4.81
CA LYS A 334 15.24 -13.13 -5.21
C LYS A 334 14.31 -14.32 -4.88
N ASN A 335 13.42 -14.16 -3.90
CA ASN A 335 12.52 -15.17 -3.36
C ASN A 335 11.11 -15.08 -3.95
N LEU A 336 10.83 -14.08 -4.80
CA LEU A 336 9.55 -13.95 -5.50
C LEU A 336 9.38 -15.02 -6.59
N PRO A 337 8.15 -15.30 -7.06
CA PRO A 337 7.95 -16.11 -8.26
C PRO A 337 8.75 -15.59 -9.45
N LEU A 338 9.36 -16.50 -10.22
CA LEU A 338 10.26 -16.14 -11.34
C LEU A 338 9.61 -15.16 -12.34
N ALA A 339 8.32 -15.33 -12.62
CA ALA A 339 7.59 -14.43 -13.50
C ALA A 339 7.57 -12.99 -12.95
N LEU A 340 7.30 -12.81 -11.65
CA LEU A 340 7.31 -11.51 -10.99
C LEU A 340 8.71 -10.88 -11.02
N GLN A 341 9.76 -11.67 -10.75
CA GLN A 341 11.15 -11.18 -10.88
C GLN A 341 11.44 -10.63 -12.28
N GLN A 342 11.06 -11.38 -13.32
CA GLN A 342 11.27 -10.97 -14.71
C GLN A 342 10.50 -9.70 -15.08
N MET A 343 9.30 -9.52 -14.53
CA MET A 343 8.49 -8.31 -14.75
C MET A 343 9.07 -7.10 -14.03
N ILE A 344 9.57 -7.27 -12.80
CA ILE A 344 10.28 -6.22 -12.06
C ILE A 344 11.53 -5.78 -12.83
N GLN A 345 12.31 -6.73 -13.36
CA GLN A 345 13.51 -6.42 -14.15
C GLN A 345 13.18 -5.69 -15.46
N ALA A 346 12.14 -6.14 -16.17
CA ALA A 346 11.68 -5.48 -17.39
C ALA A 346 11.21 -4.05 -17.12
N TRP A 347 10.43 -3.85 -16.05
CA TRP A 347 9.98 -2.53 -15.64
C TRP A 347 11.15 -1.63 -15.27
N LYS A 348 12.06 -2.10 -14.39
CA LYS A 348 13.26 -1.35 -13.99
C LYS A 348 14.06 -0.90 -15.21
N LYS A 349 14.34 -1.79 -16.18
CA LYS A 349 15.07 -1.46 -17.42
C LYS A 349 14.36 -0.40 -18.26
N LEU A 350 13.03 -0.44 -18.33
CA LEU A 350 12.22 0.50 -19.10
C LEU A 350 12.17 1.88 -18.42
N SER A 351 11.94 1.88 -17.11
CA SER A 351 11.74 3.06 -16.27
C SER A 351 13.04 3.64 -15.71
N LEU A 352 14.22 3.10 -16.08
CA LEU A 352 15.52 3.63 -15.69
C LEU A 352 15.50 5.16 -15.83
N LEU A 353 15.54 5.81 -14.67
CA LEU A 353 15.81 7.22 -14.45
C LEU A 353 17.31 7.42 -14.41
#